data_AF-A0A496XI19-F1
#
_entry.id   AF-A0A496XI19-F1
#
_cell.length_a   1.000
_cell.length_b   1.000
_cell.length_c   1.000
_cell.angle_alpha   90.00
_cell.angle_beta   90.00
_cell.angle_gamma   90.00
#
_symmetry.space_group_name_H-M   'P 1'
#
loop_
_entity.id
_entity.type
_entity.pdbx_description
1 polymer ?
#
loop_
_entity_poly.entity_id
_entity_poly.type
_entity_poly.pdbx_seq_one_letter_code
_entity_poly.pdbx_strand_id
1 'polypeptide(L)'
;MSKPRCGGRWTEARFNSFITSALRAAHSRWNPKATAKKKAWIKRGVYLCSQCKVEGPATLPPLKGKKRRRNNACVDHIKPVVDPYVGKTTWDEYIERMFIEEEGYQVLCYDCHSVKTNEERAIASIRRAKEKENGS
;
A
#
# COMPACT_ATOMS: atom_id res chain seq x y z
N MET A 1 18.88 -8.21 -20.82
CA MET A 1 18.95 -8.20 -19.34
C MET A 1 19.48 -9.54 -18.85
N SER A 2 20.48 -9.52 -17.97
CA SER A 2 21.00 -10.73 -17.34
C SER A 2 19.90 -11.42 -16.51
N LYS A 3 19.97 -12.76 -16.43
CA LYS A 3 19.02 -13.59 -15.66
C LYS A 3 19.75 -14.37 -14.56
N PRO A 4 20.31 -13.71 -13.53
CA PRO A 4 21.16 -14.38 -12.55
C PRO A 4 20.39 -15.28 -11.56
N ARG A 5 19.06 -15.24 -11.53
CA ARG A 5 18.24 -15.92 -10.52
C ARG A 5 17.49 -17.12 -11.07
N CYS A 6 17.03 -18.00 -10.17
CA CYS A 6 16.20 -19.16 -10.49
C CYS A 6 16.82 -20.02 -11.62
N GLY A 7 18.09 -20.40 -11.47
CA GLY A 7 18.82 -21.20 -12.45
C GLY A 7 18.83 -20.59 -13.86
N GLY A 8 19.07 -19.28 -13.99
CA GLY A 8 19.14 -18.61 -15.30
C GLY A 8 17.81 -18.11 -15.86
N ARG A 9 16.68 -18.32 -15.16
CA ARG A 9 15.35 -18.04 -15.70
C ARG A 9 14.85 -16.63 -15.39
N TRP A 10 15.30 -16.05 -14.28
CA TRP A 10 14.73 -14.82 -13.75
C TRP A 10 15.75 -13.68 -13.75
N THR A 11 15.31 -12.52 -14.25
CA THR A 11 15.95 -11.22 -14.00
C THR A 11 15.80 -10.82 -12.53
N GLU A 12 16.66 -9.93 -12.02
CA GLU A 12 16.54 -9.41 -10.65
C GLU A 12 15.17 -8.75 -10.38
N ALA A 13 14.61 -8.02 -11.36
CA ALA A 13 13.30 -7.40 -11.23
C ALA A 13 12.16 -8.42 -11.01
N ARG A 14 12.20 -9.55 -11.73
CA ARG A 14 11.26 -10.65 -11.55
C ARG A 14 11.41 -11.30 -10.17
N PHE A 15 12.64 -11.52 -9.71
CA PHE A 15 12.91 -12.02 -8.36
C PHE A 15 12.35 -11.08 -7.29
N ASN A 16 12.62 -9.78 -7.40
CA ASN A 16 12.09 -8.78 -6.45
C ASN A 16 10.56 -8.74 -6.43
N SER A 17 9.91 -8.90 -7.59
CA SER A 17 8.44 -8.95 -7.70
C SER A 17 7.86 -10.21 -7.03
N PHE A 18 8.56 -11.34 -7.15
CA PHE A 18 8.20 -12.59 -6.49
C PHE A 18 8.24 -12.45 -4.96
N ILE A 19 9.36 -11.96 -4.41
CA ILE A 19 9.50 -11.74 -2.97
C ILE A 19 8.47 -10.74 -2.45
N THR A 20 8.27 -9.62 -3.16
CA THR A 20 7.25 -8.62 -2.81
C THR A 20 5.85 -9.23 -2.71
N SER A 21 5.52 -10.14 -3.64
CA SER A 21 4.22 -10.82 -3.64
C SER A 21 4.07 -11.75 -2.43
N ALA A 22 5.12 -12.50 -2.09
CA ALA A 22 5.13 -13.37 -0.92
C ALA A 22 4.95 -12.56 0.39
N LEU A 23 5.68 -11.44 0.52
CA LEU A 23 5.55 -10.55 1.68
C LEU A 23 4.15 -9.94 1.80
N ARG A 24 3.54 -9.52 0.69
CA ARG A 24 2.15 -9.01 0.69
C ARG A 24 1.13 -10.08 1.10
N ALA A 25 1.35 -11.33 0.68
CA ALA A 25 0.50 -12.44 1.12
C ALA A 25 0.61 -12.65 2.63
N ALA A 26 1.83 -12.61 3.20
CA ALA A 26 2.04 -12.65 4.64
C ALA A 26 1.41 -11.44 5.35
N HIS A 27 1.59 -10.21 4.84
CA HIS A 27 1.00 -8.98 5.38
C HIS A 27 -0.52 -9.02 5.46
N SER A 28 -1.18 -9.70 4.50
CA SER A 28 -2.64 -9.86 4.54
C SER A 28 -3.15 -10.59 5.79
N ARG A 29 -2.29 -11.40 6.41
CA ARG A 29 -2.56 -12.17 7.65
C ARG A 29 -1.99 -11.48 8.90
N TRP A 30 -1.46 -10.26 8.77
CA TRP A 30 -0.89 -9.52 9.89
C TRP A 30 -1.98 -8.90 10.76
N ASN A 31 -2.10 -9.38 12.00
CA ASN A 31 -3.21 -9.05 12.90
C ASN A 31 -3.34 -7.55 13.26
N PRO A 32 -2.26 -6.78 13.50
CA PRO A 32 -2.37 -5.34 13.78
C PRO A 32 -3.18 -4.55 12.75
N LYS A 33 -3.14 -4.96 11.49
CA LYS A 33 -3.97 -4.38 10.41
C LYS A 33 -5.47 -4.55 10.69
N ALA A 34 -5.88 -5.71 11.19
CA ALA A 34 -7.26 -5.99 11.56
C ALA A 34 -7.66 -5.20 12.82
N THR A 35 -6.75 -5.06 13.79
CA THR A 35 -6.98 -4.27 15.00
C THR A 35 -7.17 -2.78 14.68
N ALA A 36 -6.32 -2.20 13.83
CA ALA A 36 -6.46 -0.81 13.36
C ALA A 36 -7.81 -0.58 12.67
N LYS A 37 -8.26 -1.54 11.85
CA LYS A 37 -9.59 -1.49 11.23
C LYS A 37 -10.71 -1.54 12.26
N LYS A 38 -10.59 -2.38 13.30
CA LYS A 38 -11.57 -2.49 14.38
C LYS A 38 -11.66 -1.22 15.20
N LYS A 39 -10.55 -0.51 15.43
CA LYS A 39 -10.54 0.77 16.15
C LYS A 39 -11.30 1.88 15.43
N ALA A 40 -11.26 1.89 14.09
CA ALA A 40 -12.03 2.83 13.29
C ALA A 40 -13.52 2.43 13.13
N TRP A 41 -13.93 1.29 13.68
CA TRP A 41 -15.30 0.78 13.54
C TRP A 41 -16.25 1.47 14.53
N ILE A 42 -17.30 2.10 14.01
CA ILE A 42 -18.29 2.82 14.83
C ILE A 42 -19.52 1.95 15.07
N LYS A 43 -20.10 1.42 13.99
CA LYS A 43 -21.28 0.55 14.00
C LYS A 43 -21.27 -0.34 12.77
N ARG A 44 -22.14 -1.34 12.71
CA ARG A 44 -22.17 -2.33 11.62
C ARG A 44 -22.11 -1.64 10.24
N GLY A 45 -21.04 -1.91 9.50
CA GLY A 45 -20.85 -1.38 8.15
C GLY A 45 -20.46 0.09 8.06
N VAL A 46 -20.12 0.76 9.17
CA VAL A 46 -19.71 2.18 9.20
C VAL A 46 -18.37 2.33 9.91
N TYR A 47 -17.47 3.09 9.29
CA TYR A 47 -16.12 3.34 9.77
C TYR A 47 -15.81 4.83 9.75
N LEU A 48 -15.01 5.29 10.71
CA LEU A 48 -14.53 6.66 10.79
C LEU A 48 -13.25 6.82 9.97
N CYS A 49 -13.23 7.79 9.04
CA CYS A 49 -12.03 8.13 8.29
C CYS A 49 -11.05 8.94 9.16
N SER A 50 -9.78 8.55 9.15
CA SER A 50 -8.73 9.21 9.95
C SER A 50 -8.38 10.60 9.41
N GLN A 51 -8.55 10.83 8.10
CA GLN A 51 -8.20 12.10 7.45
C GLN A 51 -9.37 13.10 7.47
N CYS A 52 -10.51 12.77 6.87
CA CYS A 52 -11.65 13.70 6.80
C CYS A 52 -12.55 13.68 8.05
N LYS A 53 -12.34 12.74 8.99
CA LYS A 53 -13.16 12.58 10.22
C LYS A 53 -14.65 12.34 9.97
N VAL A 54 -15.02 11.92 8.76
CA VAL A 54 -16.40 11.58 8.40
C VAL A 54 -16.64 10.08 8.57
N GLU A 55 -17.82 9.73 9.09
CA GLU A 55 -18.33 8.37 9.10
C GLU A 55 -18.80 7.95 7.70
N GLY A 56 -18.21 6.87 7.18
CA GLY A 56 -18.52 6.35 5.85
C GLY A 56 -18.94 4.89 5.88
N PRO A 57 -19.69 4.43 4.86
CA PRO A 57 -19.99 3.01 4.73
C PRO A 57 -18.71 2.22 4.48
N ALA A 58 -18.65 0.96 4.91
CA ALA A 58 -17.49 0.09 4.72
C ALA A 58 -17.19 -0.22 3.25
N THR A 59 -18.23 -0.18 2.41
CA THR A 59 -18.14 -0.49 0.98
C THR A 59 -18.91 0.54 0.15
N LEU A 60 -18.37 0.86 -1.02
CA LEU A 60 -18.99 1.70 -2.03
C LEU A 60 -19.74 0.85 -3.07
N PRO A 61 -20.75 1.44 -3.75
CA PRO A 61 -21.37 0.84 -4.92
C PRO A 61 -20.35 0.42 -5.99
N PRO A 62 -20.68 -0.60 -6.80
CA PRO A 62 -19.87 -0.95 -7.96
C PRO A 62 -19.77 0.23 -8.93
N LEU A 63 -18.67 0.27 -9.68
CA LEU A 63 -18.55 1.18 -10.82
C LEU A 63 -19.51 0.75 -11.94
N LYS A 64 -19.85 1.70 -12.83
CA LYS A 64 -20.66 1.42 -14.03
C LYS A 64 -20.06 0.23 -14.80
N GLY A 65 -20.88 -0.78 -15.08
CA GLY A 65 -20.48 -2.01 -15.77
C GLY A 65 -19.80 -3.07 -14.90
N LYS A 66 -19.63 -2.86 -13.58
CA LYS A 66 -19.09 -3.85 -12.65
C LYS A 66 -20.18 -4.37 -11.72
N LYS A 67 -20.05 -5.62 -11.28
CA LYS A 67 -20.98 -6.25 -10.31
C LYS A 67 -20.48 -6.18 -8.85
N ARG A 68 -19.16 -6.07 -8.65
CA ARG A 68 -18.54 -6.14 -7.31
C ARG A 68 -18.50 -4.77 -6.65
N ARG A 69 -18.98 -4.70 -5.41
CA ARG A 69 -18.79 -3.56 -4.51
C ARG A 69 -17.30 -3.32 -4.26
N ARG A 70 -16.96 -2.09 -3.91
CA ARG A 70 -15.58 -1.69 -3.62
C ARG A 70 -15.40 -1.46 -2.13
N ASN A 71 -14.22 -1.74 -1.60
CA ASN A 71 -13.91 -1.37 -0.23
C ASN A 71 -13.79 0.15 -0.13
N ASN A 72 -14.44 0.73 0.88
CA ASN A 72 -14.31 2.14 1.21
C ASN A 72 -13.35 2.34 2.39
N ALA A 73 -13.42 1.47 3.40
CA ALA A 73 -12.55 1.52 4.56
C ALA A 73 -11.20 0.83 4.25
N CYS A 74 -10.27 1.61 3.72
CA CYS A 74 -8.91 1.20 3.39
C CYS A 74 -8.01 1.31 4.63
N VAL A 75 -7.31 0.24 4.98
CA VAL A 75 -6.24 0.28 6.00
C VAL A 75 -4.94 0.58 5.28
N ASP A 76 -4.30 1.68 5.65
CA ASP A 76 -3.16 2.27 4.97
C ASP A 76 -2.02 2.54 5.95
N HIS A 77 -0.79 2.49 5.46
CA HIS A 77 0.39 2.82 6.25
C HIS A 77 0.56 4.34 6.32
N ILE A 78 0.69 4.89 7.54
CA ILE A 78 0.97 6.32 7.74
C ILE A 78 2.32 6.67 7.10
N LYS A 79 3.35 5.88 7.39
CA LYS A 79 4.64 5.92 6.71
C LYS A 79 4.63 4.89 5.57
N PRO A 80 4.74 5.29 4.30
CA PRO A 80 4.68 4.34 3.19
C PRO A 80 5.75 3.26 3.28
N VAL A 81 5.38 2.01 2.95
CA VAL A 81 6.30 0.87 2.93
C VAL A 81 7.50 1.12 2.01
N VAL A 82 7.25 1.75 0.87
CA VAL A 82 8.29 2.28 -0.02
C VAL A 82 8.19 3.78 0.05
N ASP A 83 9.27 4.41 0.49
CA ASP A 83 9.33 5.86 0.55
C ASP A 83 9.19 6.45 -0.88
N PRO A 84 8.24 7.36 -1.14
CA PRO A 84 8.10 7.94 -2.47
C PRO A 84 9.30 8.81 -2.86
N TYR A 85 10.01 9.41 -1.88
CA TYR A 85 11.14 10.30 -2.10
C TYR A 85 12.47 9.57 -2.27
N VAL A 86 12.63 8.40 -1.65
CA VAL A 86 13.87 7.62 -1.69
C VAL A 86 13.75 6.38 -2.59
N GLY A 87 12.57 5.78 -2.64
CA GLY A 87 12.35 4.48 -3.26
C GLY A 87 12.64 3.32 -2.31
N LYS A 88 12.87 2.13 -2.87
CA LYS A 88 13.20 0.93 -2.10
C LYS A 88 14.73 0.89 -1.89
N THR A 89 15.15 0.89 -0.65
CA THR A 89 16.56 0.82 -0.20
C THR A 89 17.00 -0.64 -0.01
N THR A 90 16.59 -1.29 1.08
CA THR A 90 16.95 -2.66 1.45
C THR A 90 15.72 -3.55 1.62
N TRP A 91 15.93 -4.85 1.82
CA TRP A 91 14.84 -5.76 2.18
C TRP A 91 14.46 -5.63 3.66
N ASP A 92 15.42 -5.36 4.53
CA ASP A 92 15.19 -5.21 5.98
C ASP A 92 14.27 -4.02 6.26
N GLU A 93 14.59 -2.84 5.70
CA GLU A 93 13.75 -1.65 5.85
C GLU A 93 12.34 -1.87 5.26
N TYR A 94 12.25 -2.58 4.13
CA TYR A 94 10.97 -2.88 3.50
C TYR A 94 10.10 -3.79 4.39
N ILE A 95 10.71 -4.76 5.06
CA ILE A 95 10.02 -5.68 5.98
C ILE A 95 9.58 -4.92 7.24
N GLU A 96 10.48 -4.14 7.85
CA GLU A 96 10.18 -3.33 9.05
C GLU A 96 9.04 -2.34 8.80
N ARG A 97 9.04 -1.64 7.65
CA ARG A 97 7.95 -0.72 7.29
C ARG A 97 6.66 -1.45 6.91
N MET A 98 6.74 -2.68 6.41
CA MET A 98 5.55 -3.47 6.04
C MET A 98 4.82 -4.00 7.28
N PHE A 99 5.56 -4.58 8.23
CA PHE A 99 5.04 -5.25 9.42
C PHE A 99 5.12 -4.36 10.66
N ILE A 100 4.37 -3.25 10.60
CA ILE A 100 4.22 -2.30 11.69
C ILE A 100 3.11 -2.70 12.67
N GLU A 101 3.19 -2.16 13.88
CA GLU A 101 2.14 -2.22 14.89
C GLU A 101 0.93 -1.33 14.54
N GLU A 102 -0.13 -1.45 15.32
CA GLU A 102 -1.42 -0.80 15.10
C GLU A 102 -1.28 0.71 14.87
N GLU A 103 -0.41 1.37 15.64
CA GLU A 103 -0.23 2.82 15.68
C GLU A 103 0.33 3.38 14.36
N GLY A 104 1.00 2.54 13.56
CA GLY A 104 1.51 2.95 12.25
C GLY A 104 0.47 2.89 11.12
N TYR A 105 -0.73 2.36 11.39
CA TYR A 105 -1.83 2.30 10.43
C TYR A 105 -2.81 3.45 10.60
N GLN A 106 -3.45 3.80 9.48
CA GLN A 106 -4.61 4.69 9.44
C GLN A 106 -5.72 4.06 8.61
N VAL A 107 -6.97 4.32 8.99
CA VAL A 107 -8.14 3.91 8.19
C VAL A 107 -8.65 5.12 7.43
N LEU A 108 -8.66 5.01 6.10
CA LEU A 108 -9.06 6.08 5.19
C LEU A 108 -10.29 5.64 4.38
N CYS A 109 -11.18 6.59 4.07
CA CYS A 109 -12.19 6.37 3.03
C CYS A 109 -11.50 6.26 1.66
N TYR A 110 -12.22 5.73 0.67
CA TYR A 110 -11.67 5.51 -0.67
C TYR A 110 -11.14 6.79 -1.30
N ASP A 111 -11.83 7.91 -1.11
CA ASP A 111 -11.47 9.19 -1.72
C ASP A 111 -10.17 9.74 -1.12
N CYS A 112 -10.09 9.83 0.22
CA CYS A 112 -8.89 10.23 0.94
C CYS A 112 -7.69 9.31 0.61
N HIS A 113 -7.90 8.00 0.60
CA HIS A 113 -6.87 7.04 0.24
C HIS A 113 -6.39 7.23 -1.21
N SER A 114 -7.31 7.52 -2.14
CA SER A 114 -6.99 7.74 -3.54
C SER A 114 -6.17 9.01 -3.74
N VAL A 115 -6.50 10.10 -3.02
CA VAL A 115 -5.71 11.35 -3.02
C VAL A 115 -4.29 11.06 -2.55
N LYS A 116 -4.12 10.48 -1.35
CA LYS A 116 -2.80 10.10 -0.81
C LYS A 116 -1.99 9.24 -1.78
N THR A 117 -2.60 8.19 -2.32
CA THR A 117 -1.94 7.28 -3.27
C THR A 117 -1.47 8.02 -4.53
N ASN A 118 -2.25 8.98 -5.03
CA ASN A 118 -1.89 9.73 -6.24
C ASN A 118 -0.74 10.71 -5.97
N GLU A 119 -0.74 11.38 -4.82
CA GLU A 119 0.35 12.26 -4.39
C GLU A 119 1.66 11.48 -4.27
N GLU A 120 1.65 10.34 -3.58
CA GLU A 120 2.82 9.46 -3.45
C GLU A 120 3.35 8.98 -4.82
N ARG A 121 2.44 8.65 -5.73
CA ARG A 121 2.81 8.25 -7.11
C ARG A 121 3.42 9.40 -7.90
N ALA A 122 2.91 10.61 -7.75
CA ALA A 122 3.45 11.78 -8.42
C ALA A 122 4.90 12.04 -7.95
N ILE A 123 5.13 12.03 -6.64
CA ILE A 123 6.48 12.16 -6.05
C ILE A 123 7.41 11.06 -6.58
N ALA A 124 6.97 9.79 -6.55
CA ALA A 124 7.77 8.67 -7.02
C ALA A 124 8.07 8.73 -8.53
N SER A 125 7.16 9.31 -9.32
CA SER A 125 7.38 9.54 -10.76
C SER A 125 8.46 10.61 -10.99
N ILE A 126 8.39 11.73 -10.26
CA ILE A 126 9.38 12.80 -10.32
C ILE A 126 10.76 12.28 -9.93
N ARG A 127 10.87 11.53 -8.82
CA ARG A 127 12.12 10.89 -8.39
C ARG A 127 12.71 10.02 -9.49
N ARG A 128 11.93 9.12 -10.07
CA ARG A 128 12.40 8.21 -11.13
C ARG A 128 12.82 8.94 -12.40
N ALA A 129 12.20 10.08 -12.72
CA ALA A 129 12.63 10.92 -13.84
C ALA A 129 14.03 11.48 -13.58
N LYS A 130 14.24 12.09 -12.39
CA LYS A 130 15.55 12.60 -11.97
C LYS A 130 16.64 11.53 -11.94
N GLU A 131 16.33 10.33 -11.47
CA GLU A 131 17.27 9.20 -11.45
C GLU A 131 17.70 8.76 -12.85
N LYS A 132 16.82 8.89 -13.85
CA LYS A 132 17.16 8.58 -15.25
C LYS A 132 18.02 9.67 -15.88
N GLU A 133 17.74 10.93 -15.56
CA GLU A 133 18.53 12.08 -16.01
C GLU A 133 19.96 12.03 -15.44
N ASN A 134 20.10 11.71 -14.16
CA ASN A 134 21.41 11.62 -13.50
C ASN A 134 22.19 10.33 -13.82
N GLY A 135 21.52 9.31 -14.35
CA GLY A 135 22.07 8.01 -14.68
C GLY A 135 22.24 7.75 -16.18
N SER A 136 21.98 8.74 -17.02
CA SER A 136 22.32 8.77 -18.46
C SER A 136 23.57 9.60 -18.69
#